data_AF-A0A1A2H8G0-F1
#
_entry.id   AF-A0A1A2H8G0-F1
#
_cell.length_a   1.000
_cell.length_b   1.000
_cell.length_c   1.000
_cell.angle_alpha   90.00
_cell.angle_beta   90.00
_cell.angle_gamma   90.00
#
_symmetry.space_group_name_H-M   'P 1'
#
loop_
_entity.id
_entity.type
_entity.pdbx_description
1 polymer ?
#
loop_
_entity_poly.entity_id
_entity_poly.type
_entity_poly.pdbx_seq_one_letter_code
_entity_poly.pdbx_strand_id
1 'polypeptide(L)' 'MNGNIAAGGSASPQNDIVLNYGQAYNVLGWTILPNSDGTRFTNDGTGHGMFVSIDNVAPF' A
#
# COMPACT_ATOMS: atom_id res chain seq x y z
N MET A 1 -8.32 0.72 10.41
CA MET A 1 -7.00 0.07 10.40
C MET A 1 -6.15 0.84 9.42
N ASN A 2 -5.06 1.45 9.86
CA ASN A 2 -4.28 2.36 9.03
C ASN A 2 -2.95 1.67 8.70
N GLY A 3 -2.70 1.35 7.42
CA GLY A 3 -1.42 0.82 6.97
C GLY A 3 -0.43 1.94 6.70
N ASN A 4 0.81 1.80 7.17
CA ASN A 4 1.91 2.69 6.78
C ASN A 4 2.58 2.15 5.50
N ILE A 5 3.04 3.04 4.63
CA ILE A 5 3.97 2.70 3.55
C ILE A 5 5.13 3.70 3.58
N ALA A 6 6.35 3.17 3.69
CA ALA A 6 7.58 3.94 3.64
C ALA A 6 7.87 4.35 2.19
N ALA A 7 7.71 5.64 1.89
CA ALA A 7 8.05 6.20 0.59
C ALA A 7 9.53 6.59 0.54
N GLY A 8 10.35 5.78 -0.15
CA GLY A 8 11.74 6.10 -0.48
C GLY A 8 12.74 5.18 0.22
N GLY A 9 13.77 4.74 -0.50
CA GLY A 9 14.82 3.84 -0.02
C GLY A 9 15.59 4.40 1.17
N SER A 10 15.06 4.16 2.37
CA SER A 10 15.64 4.18 3.70
C SER A 10 14.43 3.97 4.62
N ALA A 11 14.38 2.87 5.35
CA ALA A 11 13.29 2.53 6.27
C ALA A 11 13.30 3.45 7.52
N SER A 12 13.22 4.76 7.29
CA SER A 12 13.07 5.77 8.32
C SER A 12 11.56 5.90 8.59
N PRO A 13 11.04 5.48 9.75
CA PRO A 13 9.61 5.52 10.10
C PRO A 13 9.01 6.94 10.19
N GLN A 14 9.77 7.95 9.77
CA GLN A 14 9.38 9.36 9.77
C GLN A 14 8.63 9.77 8.48
N ASN A 15 8.64 8.94 7.44
CA ASN A 15 7.95 9.22 6.17
C ASN A 15 6.85 8.18 5.86
N ASP A 16 6.19 7.72 6.92
CA ASP A 16 5.08 6.78 6.87
C ASP A 16 3.85 7.47 6.29
N ILE A 17 3.39 6.98 5.13
CA ILE A 17 2.14 7.45 4.54
C ILE A 17 0.99 6.62 5.10
N VAL A 18 0.03 7.29 5.74
CA VAL A 18 -1.24 6.66 6.13
C VAL A 18 -2.15 6.53 4.91
N LEU A 19 -2.53 5.29 4.61
CA LEU A 19 -3.44 4.95 3.53
C LEU A 19 -4.90 5.14 3.93
N ASN A 20 -5.62 5.98 3.18
CA ASN A 20 -7.06 6.21 3.31
C ASN A 20 -7.78 5.44 2.21
N TYR A 21 -8.86 4.72 2.56
CA TYR A 21 -9.63 3.94 1.60
C TYR A 21 -10.18 4.79 0.45
N GLY A 22 -10.09 4.25 -0.76
CA GLY A 22 -10.55 4.92 -1.97
C GLY A 22 -9.61 6.00 -2.51
N GLN A 23 -8.55 6.36 -1.78
CA GLN A 23 -7.52 7.28 -2.28
C GLN A 23 -6.40 6.49 -2.95
N ALA A 24 -6.12 6.79 -4.22
CA ALA A 24 -4.96 6.22 -4.90
C ALA A 24 -3.68 6.98 -4.52
N TYR A 25 -2.61 6.25 -4.26
CA TYR A 25 -1.29 6.81 -3.96
C TYR A 25 -0.28 6.34 -5.00
N ASN A 26 0.54 7.26 -5.51
CA ASN A 26 1.60 6.94 -6.45
C ASN A 26 2.95 7.06 -5.74
N VAL A 27 3.64 5.93 -5.58
CA VAL A 27 4.90 5.86 -4.84
C VAL A 27 5.90 5.06 -5.65
N LEU A 28 6.98 5.72 -6.10
CA LEU A 28 8.11 5.06 -6.78
C LEU A 28 7.71 4.16 -7.97
N GLY A 29 6.74 4.59 -8.78
CA GLY A 29 6.24 3.80 -9.92
C GLY A 29 5.29 2.66 -9.53
N TRP A 30 4.74 2.72 -8.32
CA TRP A 30 3.64 1.88 -7.88
C TRP A 30 2.39 2.71 -7.62
N THR A 31 1.28 2.33 -8.23
CA THR A 31 -0.06 2.73 -7.83
C THR A 31 -0.56 1.84 -6.70
N ILE A 32 -0.92 2.45 -5.57
CA ILE A 32 -1.40 1.79 -4.37
C ILE A 32 -2.84 2.24 -4.11
N LEU A 33 -3.77 1.29 -4.13
CA LEU A 33 -5.20 1.52 -3.94
C LEU A 33 -5.71 0.69 -2.76
N PRO A 34 -5.81 1.29 -1.56
CA PRO A 34 -6.43 0.70 -0.39
C PRO A 34 -7.97 0.76 -0.51
N ASN A 35 -8.63 -0.34 -0.13
CA ASN A 35 -10.08 -0.44 -0.02
C ASN A 35 -10.47 -1.27 1.22
N SER A 36 -11.77 -1.41 1.47
CA SER A 36 -12.30 -2.16 2.61
C SER A 36 -11.93 -3.65 2.61
N ASP A 37 -11.58 -4.20 1.45
CA ASP A 37 -11.36 -5.64 1.28
C ASP A 37 -9.85 -5.97 1.31
N GLY A 38 -8.99 -4.96 1.13
CA GLY A 38 -7.55 -5.11 1.02
C GLY A 38 -6.84 -3.91 0.39
N THR A 39 -5.56 -4.09 0.08
CA THR A 39 -4.77 -3.09 -0.63
C THR A 39 -4.24 -3.67 -1.93
N ARG A 40 -4.49 -2.97 -3.03
CA ARG A 40 -3.96 -3.32 -4.35
C ARG A 40 -2.71 -2.51 -4.65
N PHE A 41 -1.69 -3.19 -5.12
CA PHE A 41 -0.42 -2.63 -5.58
C PHE A 41 -0.29 -2.93 -7.07
N THR A 42 0.00 -1.92 -7.88
CA THR A 42 0.22 -2.09 -9.33
C THR A 42 1.50 -1.37 -9.70
N ASN A 43 2.41 -2.06 -10.38
CA ASN A 43 3.63 -1.46 -10.92
C ASN A 43 3.28 -0.78 -12.24
N ASP A 44 3.53 0.52 -12.33
CA ASP A 44 3.09 1.32 -13.48
C ASP A 44 3.91 1.01 -14.74
N GLY A 45 5.15 0.53 -14.59
CA GLY A 45 6.04 0.20 -15.71
C GLY A 45 5.73 -1.15 -16.38
N THR A 46 5.19 -2.11 -15.63
CA THR A 46 4.93 -3.48 -16.13
C THR A 46 3.45 -3.83 -16.16
N GLY A 47 2.59 -3.08 -15.44
CA GLY A 47 1.19 -3.41 -15.24
C GLY A 47 0.94 -4.60 -14.31
N HIS A 48 2.00 -5.24 -13.79
CA HIS A 48 1.89 -6.33 -12.83
C HIS A 48 1.59 -5.80 -11.42
N GLY A 49 1.07 -6.66 -10.54
CA GLY A 49 0.67 -6.20 -9.22
C GLY A 49 0.42 -7.32 -8.22
N MET A 50 -0.02 -6.91 -7.04
CA MET A 50 -0.42 -7.78 -5.94
C MET A 50 -1.68 -7.19 -5.27
N PHE A 51 -2.52 -8.06 -4.72
CA PHE A 51 -3.60 -7.67 -3.82
C PHE A 51 -3.40 -8.37 -2.48
N VAL A 52 -3.46 -7.60 -1.39
CA VAL A 52 -3.33 -8.08 -0.02
C VAL A 52 -4.68 -7.89 0.68
N SER A 53 -5.39 -8.99 0.95
CA SER A 53 -6.69 -8.98 1.62
C SER A 53 -6.55 -8.81 3.13
N ILE A 54 -7.56 -8.21 3.77
CA ILE A 54 -7.64 -8.09 5.24
C ILE A 54 -8.35 -9.26 5.93
N ASP A 55 -9.08 -10.11 5.19
CA ASP A 55 -10.03 -11.07 5.76
C ASP A 55 -9.38 -12.20 6.59
N ASN A 56 -8.06 -12.39 6.52
CA ASN A 56 -7.34 -13.43 7.25
C ASN A 56 -6.03 -12.93 7.88
N VAL A 57 -6.03 -11.71 8.42
CA VAL A 57 -4.89 -11.22 9.22
C VAL A 57 -5.06 -11.63 10.68
N ALA A 58 -4.20 -12.53 11.17
CA ALA A 58 -4.05 -12.83 12.58
C ALA A 58 -2.78 -12.15 13.14
N PRO A 59 -2.87 -11.35 14.23
CA PRO A 59 -1.69 -10.86 14.93
C PRO A 59 -0.98 -12.02 15.65
N PHE A 60 0.36 -11.99 15.68
CA PHE A 60 1.21 -12.93 16.45
C PHE A 60 1.46 -12.44 17.88
#